data_AF-A0A3C0CSP5-F1
#
_entry.id   AF-A0A3C0CSP5-F1
#
_cell.length_a   1.000
_cell.length_b   1.000
_cell.length_c   1.000
_cell.angle_alpha   90.00
_cell.angle_beta   90.00
_cell.angle_gamma   90.00
#
_symmetry.space_group_name_H-M   'P 1'
#
loop_
_entity.id
_entity.type
_entity.pdbx_description
1 polymer ?
#
loop_
_entity_poly.entity_id
_entity_poly.type
_entity_poly.pdbx_seq_one_letter_code
_entity_poly.pdbx_strand_id
1 'polypeptide(L)'
;PGVIAAFTPLPVIGVPVKSTALNGMDSLLSIVQMPSGVPVATVGINSAKNAGILAAQMLSVKYPELRQKIKDYKDRLAKAIEAKSKEK
;
A
#
# COMPACT_ATOMS: atom_id res chain seq x y z
N PRO A 1 2.29 -12.07 6.52
CA PRO A 1 3.24 -11.15 5.85
C PRO A 1 4.67 -11.25 6.40
N GLY A 2 4.84 -11.19 7.72
CA GLY A 2 6.17 -11.28 8.36
C GLY A 2 6.95 -12.55 8.01
N VAL A 3 6.29 -13.71 8.02
CA VAL A 3 6.94 -14.99 7.63
C VAL A 3 7.51 -14.91 6.21
N ILE A 4 6.72 -14.46 5.23
CA ILE A 4 7.18 -14.34 3.84
C ILE A 4 8.40 -13.41 3.75
N ALA A 5 8.38 -12.28 4.45
CA ALA A 5 9.49 -11.32 4.48
C ALA A 5 10.78 -11.90 5.08
N ALA A 6 10.68 -12.88 5.99
CA ALA A 6 11.85 -13.56 6.55
C ALA A 6 12.52 -14.53 5.57
N PHE A 7 11.78 -15.03 4.57
CA PHE A 7 12.24 -16.07 3.63
C PHE A 7 12.51 -15.55 2.21
N THR A 8 12.37 -14.25 1.96
CA THR A 8 12.58 -13.69 0.61
C THR A 8 13.43 -12.41 0.66
N PRO A 9 14.35 -12.22 -0.30
CA PRO A 9 15.04 -10.94 -0.45
C PRO A 9 14.17 -9.88 -1.15
N LEU A 10 12.99 -10.23 -1.64
CA LEU A 10 12.09 -9.31 -2.31
C LEU A 10 11.31 -8.43 -1.32
N PRO A 11 10.93 -7.20 -1.69
CA PRO A 11 10.08 -6.36 -0.85
C PRO A 11 8.70 -7.01 -0.66
N VAL A 12 8.23 -7.04 0.59
CA VAL A 12 6.92 -7.57 0.96
C VAL A 12 6.00 -6.46 1.42
N ILE A 13 4.80 -6.41 0.86
CA ILE A 13 3.75 -5.46 1.24
C ILE A 13 2.70 -6.19 2.09
N GLY A 14 2.43 -5.67 3.28
CA GLY A 14 1.44 -6.20 4.22
C GLY A 14 0.13 -5.41 4.14
N VAL A 15 -1.00 -6.11 3.93
CA VAL A 15 -2.34 -5.54 4.03
C VAL A 15 -3.01 -6.09 5.30
N PRO A 16 -3.22 -5.25 6.33
CA PRO A 16 -3.99 -5.65 7.49
C PRO A 16 -5.45 -5.86 7.08
N VAL A 17 -6.01 -7.04 7.37
CA VAL A 17 -7.42 -7.32 7.12
C VAL A 17 -8.21 -6.98 8.37
N LYS A 18 -9.37 -6.35 8.22
CA LYS A 18 -10.21 -5.98 9.35
C LYS A 18 -10.66 -7.24 10.12
N SER A 19 -10.31 -7.31 11.41
CA SER A 19 -10.85 -8.31 12.33
C SER A 19 -12.15 -7.82 12.98
N THR A 20 -12.95 -8.77 13.46
CA THR A 20 -14.24 -8.50 14.15
C THR A 20 -14.06 -7.89 15.54
N ALA A 21 -12.99 -8.25 16.26
CA ALA A 21 -12.82 -7.87 17.66
C ALA A 21 -12.29 -6.44 17.86
N LEU A 22 -11.33 -6.00 17.03
CA LEU A 22 -10.62 -4.72 17.23
C LEU A 22 -10.56 -3.86 15.98
N ASN A 23 -11.54 -3.98 15.07
CA ASN A 23 -11.59 -3.26 13.80
C ASN A 23 -10.30 -3.36 12.96
N GLY A 24 -9.51 -4.43 13.12
CA GLY A 24 -8.24 -4.63 12.44
C GLY A 24 -7.01 -3.97 13.07
N MET A 25 -7.12 -3.40 14.27
CA MET A 25 -5.95 -2.84 14.98
C MET A 25 -4.95 -3.93 15.39
N ASP A 26 -5.45 -5.09 15.82
CA ASP A 26 -4.69 -6.32 16.03
C ASP A 26 -3.91 -6.76 14.78
N SER A 27 -4.59 -6.72 13.64
CA SER A 27 -4.04 -7.10 12.34
C SER A 27 -3.01 -6.07 11.86
N LEU A 28 -3.22 -4.79 12.15
CA LEU A 28 -2.25 -3.74 11.85
C LEU A 28 -0.98 -3.93 12.67
N LEU A 29 -1.11 -4.05 14.00
CA LEU A 29 0.01 -4.16 14.92
C LEU A 29 0.82 -5.45 14.70
N SER A 30 0.17 -6.58 14.42
CA SER A 30 0.84 -7.84 14.11
C SER A 30 1.64 -7.84 12.80
N ILE A 31 1.39 -6.88 11.90
CA ILE A 31 2.09 -6.77 10.61
C ILE A 31 3.14 -5.64 10.63
N VAL A 32 2.81 -4.49 11.23
CA VAL A 32 3.69 -3.30 11.18
C VAL A 32 4.83 -3.37 12.19
N GLN A 33 4.64 -4.04 13.34
CA GLN A 33 5.62 -4.10 14.43
C GLN A 33 6.67 -5.20 14.21
N MET A 34 7.27 -5.25 13.01
CA MET A 34 8.33 -6.20 12.71
C MET A 34 9.66 -5.77 13.36
N PRO A 35 10.45 -6.70 13.91
CA PRO A 35 11.77 -6.39 14.46
C PRO A 35 12.77 -5.98 13.37
N SER A 36 13.85 -5.33 13.78
CA SER A 36 14.93 -4.94 12.88
C SER A 36 15.50 -6.14 12.11
N GLY A 37 15.71 -5.96 10.81
CA GLY A 37 16.26 -6.99 9.90
C GLY A 37 15.23 -7.65 8.99
N VAL A 38 13.93 -7.61 9.32
CA VAL A 38 12.86 -8.21 8.48
C VAL A 38 11.74 -7.20 8.22
N PRO A 39 11.94 -6.22 7.34
CA PRO A 39 10.97 -5.14 7.11
C PRO A 39 9.74 -5.60 6.32
N VAL A 40 8.58 -5.03 6.63
CA VAL A 40 7.32 -5.21 5.87
C VAL A 40 6.71 -3.84 5.57
N ALA A 41 6.44 -3.55 4.30
CA ALA A 41 5.77 -2.31 3.89
C ALA A 41 4.27 -2.43 4.18
N THR A 42 3.82 -1.90 5.31
CA THR A 42 2.43 -2.04 5.76
C THR A 42 1.56 -0.90 5.24
N VAL A 43 0.41 -1.22 4.64
CA VAL A 43 -0.60 -0.22 4.23
C VAL A 43 -1.75 -0.15 5.24
N GLY A 44 -2.71 0.76 5.02
CA GLY A 44 -3.89 0.88 5.88
C GLY A 44 -4.75 -0.39 5.93
N ILE A 45 -5.58 -0.51 6.98
CA ILE A 45 -6.51 -1.63 7.17
C ILE A 45 -7.47 -1.74 5.98
N ASN A 46 -7.66 -2.96 5.46
CA ASN A 46 -8.40 -3.28 4.24
C ASN A 46 -7.97 -2.50 2.99
N SER A 47 -6.78 -1.90 2.99
CA SER A 47 -6.32 -1.03 1.91
C SER A 47 -5.58 -1.79 0.80
N ALA A 48 -6.18 -2.87 0.30
CA ALA A 48 -5.60 -3.71 -0.76
C ALA A 48 -5.29 -2.91 -2.04
N LYS A 49 -6.12 -1.94 -2.38
CA LYS A 49 -5.89 -1.02 -3.50
C LYS A 49 -4.58 -0.23 -3.33
N ASN A 50 -4.30 0.27 -2.14
CA ASN A 50 -3.06 1.01 -1.88
C ASN A 50 -1.84 0.08 -1.92
N ALA A 51 -1.96 -1.18 -1.50
CA ALA A 51 -0.89 -2.14 -1.68
C ALA A 51 -0.54 -2.37 -3.16
N GLY A 52 -1.55 -2.49 -4.04
CA GLY A 52 -1.33 -2.59 -5.48
C GLY A 52 -0.67 -1.34 -6.08
N ILE A 53 -1.12 -0.15 -5.64
CA ILE A 53 -0.51 1.12 -6.08
C ILE A 53 0.95 1.22 -5.59
N LEU A 54 1.23 0.83 -4.35
CA LEU A 54 2.58 0.82 -3.79
C LEU A 54 3.49 -0.16 -4.55
N ALA A 55 2.99 -1.35 -4.88
CA ALA A 55 3.73 -2.30 -5.72
C ALA A 55 4.05 -1.71 -7.09
N ALA A 56 3.08 -1.06 -7.74
CA ALA A 56 3.31 -0.38 -9.01
C ALA A 56 4.31 0.78 -8.89
N GLN A 57 4.32 1.51 -7.78
CA GLN A 57 5.31 2.55 -7.48
C GLN A 57 6.72 1.97 -7.30
N MET A 58 6.87 0.86 -6.57
CA MET A 58 8.15 0.15 -6.43
C MET A 58 8.68 -0.30 -7.80
N LEU A 59 7.82 -0.90 -8.63
CA LEU A 59 8.18 -1.32 -9.98
C LEU A 59 8.53 -0.14 -10.90
N SER A 60 7.88 1.02 -10.71
CA SER A 60 8.13 2.22 -11.52
C SER A 60 9.55 2.79 -11.40
N VAL A 61 10.33 2.37 -10.39
CA VAL A 61 11.76 2.69 -10.30
C VAL A 61 12.51 2.13 -11.50
N LYS A 62 12.19 0.89 -11.90
CA LYS A 62 12.82 0.20 -13.02
C LYS A 62 12.09 0.41 -14.35
N TYR A 63 10.76 0.52 -14.32
CA TYR A 63 9.90 0.57 -15.52
C TYR A 63 9.32 1.98 -15.74
N PRO A 64 9.88 2.79 -16.66
CA PRO A 64 9.45 4.18 -16.89
C PRO A 64 7.99 4.30 -17.35
N GLU A 65 7.48 3.31 -18.07
CA GLU A 65 6.09 3.26 -18.52
C GLU A 65 5.10 3.18 -17.35
N LEU A 66 5.47 2.47 -16.27
CA LEU A 66 4.67 2.44 -15.05
C LEU A 66 4.74 3.79 -14.32
N ARG A 67 5.90 4.45 -14.36
CA ARG A 67 6.05 5.79 -13.76
C ARG A 67 5.11 6.80 -14.40
N GLN A 68 5.01 6.78 -15.73
CA GLN A 68 4.05 7.64 -16.43
C GLN A 68 2.61 7.30 -16.07
N LYS A 69 2.23 6.01 -16.07
CA LYS A 69 0.88 5.58 -15.66
C LYS A 69 0.51 6.01 -14.24
N ILE A 70 1.47 5.97 -13.30
CA ILE A 70 1.27 6.43 -11.92
C ILE A 70 1.09 7.95 -11.86
N LYS A 71 1.86 8.71 -12.66
CA LYS A 71 1.69 10.16 -12.77
C LYS A 71 0.30 10.51 -13.29
N ASP A 72 -0.11 9.91 -14.40
CA ASP A 72 -1.44 10.13 -14.99
C ASP A 72 -2.57 9.71 -14.02
N TYR A 73 -2.35 8.64 -13.25
CA TYR A 73 -3.29 8.23 -12.22
C TYR A 73 -3.45 9.30 -11.12
N LYS A 74 -2.35 9.88 -10.62
CA LYS A 74 -2.39 10.96 -9.62
C LYS A 74 -3.03 12.23 -10.17
N ASP A 75 -2.72 12.61 -11.41
CA ASP A 75 -3.29 13.79 -12.06
C ASP A 75 -4.81 13.66 -12.24
N ARG A 76 -5.30 12.47 -12.62
CA ARG A 76 -6.75 12.19 -12.68
C ARG A 76 -7.41 12.27 -11.30
N LEU A 77 -6.73 11.81 -10.26
CA LEU A 77 -7.23 11.87 -8.89
C LEU A 77 -7.38 13.31 -8.40
N ALA A 78 -6.38 14.16 -8.65
CA ALA A 78 -6.44 15.58 -8.32
C ALA A 78 -7.62 16.27 -9.02
N LYS A 79 -7.76 16.08 -10.34
CA LYS A 79 -8.89 16.62 -11.12
C LYS A 79 -10.25 16.15 -10.61
N ALA A 80 -10.37 14.87 -10.24
CA ALA A 80 -11.62 14.33 -9.70
C ALA A 80 -12.00 14.94 -8.34
N ILE A 81 -11.00 15.25 -7.49
CA ILE A 81 -11.23 15.93 -6.22
C ILE A 81 -11.66 17.38 -6.45
N GLU A 82 -10.96 18.11 -7.32
CA GLU A 82 -11.32 19.49 -7.67
C GLU A 82 -12.73 19.61 -8.24
N ALA A 83 -13.14 18.67 -9.10
CA ALA A 83 -14.50 18.63 -9.64
C ALA A 83 -15.55 18.43 -8.53
N LYS A 84 -15.33 17.45 -7.64
CA LYS A 84 -16.24 17.19 -6.51
C LYS A 84 -16.31 18.34 -5.51
N SER A 85 -15.24 19.10 -5.35
CA SER A 85 -15.22 20.29 -4.48
C SER A 85 -16.01 21.46 -5.07
N LYS A 86 -16.20 21.53 -6.39
CA LYS A 86 -17.00 22.58 -7.05
C LYS A 86 -18.50 22.26 -7.11
N GLU A 87 -18.87 21.00 -6.93
CA GLU A 87 -20.28 20.53 -6.88
C GLU A 87 -20.90 20.65 -5.48
N LYS A 88 -20.12 20.98 -4.45
CA LYS A 88 -20.57 21.27 -3.09
C LYS A 88 -20.63 22.77 -2.84
#